data_AF-A0A5Q2VD87-F1
#
_entry.id   AF-A0A5Q2VD87-F1
#
_cell.length_a   1.000
_cell.length_b   1.000
_cell.length_c   1.000
_cell.angle_alpha   90.00
_cell.angle_beta   90.00
_cell.angle_gamma   90.00
#
_symmetry.space_group_name_H-M   'P 1'
#
loop_
_entity.id
_entity.type
_entity.pdbx_description
1 polymer ?
#
loop_
_entity_poly.entity_id
_entity_poly.type
_entity_poly.pdbx_seq_one_letter_code
_entity_poly.pdbx_strand_id
1 'polypeptide(L)'
;MLNFPIPYPEELIYSTIARYGVRMGVISPKQLLEALFGNRSVIATLDLPNGLCAIQRALSRTRRVEPLIYQHTLFPLYAPFIPECRRQQCILWMSEERRSSVHLTTGMAASSIGTPVFIRYCPGCQKEHHQHYGEYFWRREWQVTGIECCPEHGLLANTTIRRPLKERHRFIEASPANCPQVSQMRRETVSDRVTYQIRQLLMAGSGPSANRHQWTGYYRGLARNNVLFLNASHLDHPAIYDRVLSVWSEPWLRHYGIHTERDDASSWLRAIFRKHRRSFSYLQHIVVNQAILGGTWRIGDVLANVGYYPASPPGKATLVSIPQPTVLSPDQQQWSILLTHSSPKSARNQLPALYARLYRNQRLWLLAENQKCNVVSPVVLSTRIDWAQRDTEYAERLGQLQRFFAANPLGVRRSRSLYLKALPHCATVEKNLHRLPRVVDFLFAHPETVGQYQIRRLDNAYAQLSAENLQPLRWRWLRAAGLSEARLTAAARLYLRRLLDDEDKRHHQ
;
A
#
# COMPACT_ATOMS: atom_id res chain seq x y z
N MET A 1 -30.64 6.33 13.31
CA MET A 1 -31.29 5.59 12.21
C MET A 1 -32.15 4.51 12.82
N LEU A 2 -33.43 4.49 12.51
CA LEU A 2 -34.32 3.42 12.97
C LEU A 2 -33.95 2.13 12.20
N ASN A 3 -33.91 1.00 12.90
CA ASN A 3 -33.81 -0.36 12.32
C ASN A 3 -32.54 -0.73 11.54
N PHE A 4 -31.37 -0.11 11.82
CA PHE A 4 -30.10 -0.63 11.26
C PHE A 4 -29.82 -2.04 11.82
N PRO A 5 -29.52 -3.06 10.97
CA PRO A 5 -29.31 -4.43 11.42
C PRO A 5 -28.05 -4.56 12.28
N ILE A 6 -28.15 -5.39 13.32
CA ILE A 6 -26.99 -5.80 14.11
C ILE A 6 -26.17 -6.79 13.27
N PRO A 7 -24.84 -6.58 13.11
CA PRO A 7 -23.98 -7.54 12.45
C PRO A 7 -24.02 -8.91 13.13
N TYR A 8 -24.16 -9.99 12.36
CA TYR A 8 -24.00 -11.34 12.89
C TYR A 8 -22.52 -11.67 13.15
N PRO A 9 -22.23 -12.68 14.00
CA PRO A 9 -20.86 -13.15 14.18
C PRO A 9 -20.20 -13.49 12.83
N GLU A 10 -18.96 -13.05 12.65
CA GLU A 10 -18.17 -13.24 11.41
C GLU A 10 -18.76 -12.58 10.14
N GLU A 11 -19.83 -11.79 10.24
CA GLU A 11 -20.38 -11.04 9.12
C GLU A 11 -19.51 -9.84 8.76
N LEU A 12 -19.34 -9.56 7.46
CA LEU A 12 -18.68 -8.32 7.00
C LEU A 12 -19.60 -7.10 7.17
N ILE A 13 -19.02 -5.94 7.51
CA ILE A 13 -19.78 -4.66 7.47
C ILE A 13 -20.38 -4.38 6.10
N TYR A 14 -19.69 -4.78 5.03
CA TYR A 14 -20.24 -4.73 3.68
C TYR A 14 -21.60 -5.46 3.58
N SER A 15 -21.70 -6.64 4.20
CA SER A 15 -22.93 -7.44 4.22
C SER A 15 -24.02 -6.79 5.07
N THR A 16 -23.66 -6.27 6.25
CA THR A 16 -24.62 -5.58 7.13
C THR A 16 -25.25 -4.37 6.42
N ILE A 17 -24.44 -3.60 5.68
CA ILE A 17 -24.93 -2.46 4.88
C ILE A 17 -25.84 -2.95 3.73
N ALA A 18 -25.48 -4.04 3.05
CA ALA A 18 -26.31 -4.61 2.00
C ALA A 18 -27.68 -5.05 2.54
N ARG A 19 -27.71 -5.75 3.70
CA ARG A 19 -28.95 -6.14 4.39
C ARG A 19 -29.79 -4.94 4.81
N TYR A 20 -29.15 -3.88 5.31
CA TYR A 20 -29.86 -2.64 5.62
C TYR A 20 -30.57 -2.05 4.39
N GLY A 21 -29.89 -2.05 3.23
CA GLY A 21 -30.49 -1.63 1.96
C GLY A 21 -31.73 -2.45 1.59
N VAL A 22 -31.67 -3.78 1.75
CA VAL A 22 -32.80 -4.69 1.52
C VAL A 22 -33.95 -4.40 2.49
N ARG A 23 -33.68 -4.31 3.80
CA ARG A 23 -34.70 -4.03 4.83
C ARG A 23 -35.44 -2.72 4.62
N MET A 24 -34.74 -1.71 4.11
CA MET A 24 -35.30 -0.39 3.83
C MET A 24 -35.94 -0.28 2.44
N GLY A 25 -35.89 -1.33 1.61
CA GLY A 25 -36.39 -1.29 0.23
C GLY A 25 -35.66 -0.28 -0.65
N VAL A 26 -34.41 0.07 -0.33
CA VAL A 26 -33.67 1.11 -1.05
C VAL A 26 -33.02 0.52 -2.31
N ILE A 27 -33.58 0.85 -3.46
CA ILE A 27 -33.10 0.36 -4.75
C ILE A 27 -31.89 1.18 -5.25
N SER A 28 -31.83 2.47 -4.88
CA SER A 28 -30.76 3.38 -5.31
C SER A 28 -29.54 3.30 -4.37
N PRO A 29 -28.36 2.85 -4.84
CA PRO A 29 -27.16 2.84 -4.01
C PRO A 29 -26.81 4.22 -3.46
N LYS A 30 -27.08 5.28 -4.24
CA LYS A 30 -26.78 6.66 -3.84
C LYS A 30 -27.67 7.13 -2.69
N GLN A 31 -28.94 6.70 -2.67
CA GLN A 31 -29.85 7.00 -1.57
C GLN A 31 -29.45 6.24 -0.30
N LEU A 32 -29.05 4.97 -0.43
CA LEU A 32 -28.52 4.20 0.70
C LEU A 32 -27.28 4.87 1.31
N LEU A 33 -26.36 5.32 0.46
CA LEU A 33 -25.14 6.00 0.86
C LEU A 33 -25.41 7.37 1.51
N GLU A 34 -26.34 8.15 0.95
CA GLU A 34 -26.78 9.42 1.55
C GLU A 34 -27.38 9.18 2.93
N ALA A 35 -28.30 8.20 3.04
CA ALA A 35 -28.97 7.89 4.28
C ALA A 35 -28.00 7.43 5.36
N LEU A 36 -27.02 6.58 5.01
CA LEU A 36 -26.13 5.94 5.98
C LEU A 36 -24.89 6.78 6.33
N PHE A 37 -24.31 7.46 5.34
CA PHE A 37 -23.03 8.18 5.50
C PHE A 37 -23.15 9.70 5.29
N GLY A 38 -24.32 10.23 4.89
CA GLY A 38 -24.43 11.62 4.44
C GLY A 38 -23.56 11.91 3.20
N ASN A 39 -23.17 10.87 2.46
CA ASN A 39 -22.18 10.97 1.39
C ASN A 39 -22.43 9.96 0.28
N ARG A 40 -22.84 10.46 -0.90
CA ARG A 40 -23.15 9.62 -2.07
C ARG A 40 -21.93 9.00 -2.76
N SER A 41 -20.71 9.29 -2.33
CA SER A 41 -19.47 8.90 -3.03
C SER A 41 -18.69 7.77 -2.38
N VAL A 42 -19.17 7.24 -1.25
CA VAL A 42 -18.56 6.11 -0.53
C VAL A 42 -18.43 4.89 -1.46
N ILE A 43 -17.28 4.22 -1.39
CA ILE A 43 -16.99 3.00 -2.16
C ILE A 43 -17.36 1.79 -1.31
N ALA A 44 -18.05 0.82 -1.90
CA ALA A 44 -18.47 -0.41 -1.26
C ALA A 44 -17.28 -1.40 -1.18
N THR A 45 -16.37 -1.12 -0.26
CA THR A 45 -15.15 -1.90 -0.02
C THR A 45 -15.44 -3.08 0.92
N LEU A 46 -15.04 -4.29 0.51
CA LEU A 46 -15.29 -5.53 1.26
C LEU A 46 -14.29 -5.79 2.39
N ASP A 47 -13.02 -5.43 2.17
CA ASP A 47 -11.90 -5.83 3.03
C ASP A 47 -11.66 -4.82 4.15
N LEU A 48 -11.21 -3.61 3.80
CA LEU A 48 -10.84 -2.53 4.71
C LEU A 48 -11.64 -1.26 4.36
N PRO A 49 -12.94 -1.20 4.74
CA PRO A 49 -13.79 -0.04 4.45
C PRO A 49 -13.43 1.18 5.31
N ASN A 50 -13.85 2.35 4.84
CA ASN A 50 -13.79 3.63 5.57
C ASN A 50 -15.18 4.03 6.08
N GLY A 51 -15.23 5.07 6.91
CA GLY A 51 -16.49 5.66 7.39
C GLY A 51 -17.20 4.82 8.45
N LEU A 52 -16.47 3.96 9.17
CA LEU A 52 -17.07 3.05 10.15
C LEU A 52 -17.67 3.76 11.36
N CYS A 53 -17.30 5.02 11.63
CA CYS A 53 -18.00 5.87 12.61
C CYS A 53 -19.50 6.03 12.27
N ALA A 54 -19.86 6.17 10.99
CA ALA A 54 -21.26 6.30 10.59
C ALA A 54 -22.05 5.04 10.95
N ILE A 55 -21.46 3.87 10.72
CA ILE A 55 -22.04 2.56 11.06
C ILE A 55 -22.14 2.38 12.58
N GLN A 56 -21.09 2.74 13.31
CA GLN A 56 -21.09 2.71 14.77
C GLN A 56 -22.20 3.58 15.37
N ARG A 57 -22.41 4.80 14.84
CA ARG A 57 -23.52 5.67 15.25
C ARG A 57 -24.89 5.07 14.93
N ALA A 58 -25.03 4.40 13.79
CA ALA A 58 -26.27 3.73 13.40
C ALA A 58 -26.62 2.54 14.31
N LEU A 59 -25.61 1.87 14.89
CA LEU A 59 -25.79 0.70 15.77
C LEU A 59 -26.20 1.05 17.21
N SER A 60 -26.16 2.33 17.62
CA SER A 60 -26.64 2.87 18.91
C SER A 60 -26.11 2.22 20.22
N ARG A 61 -25.27 1.17 20.15
CA ARG A 61 -24.86 0.35 21.31
C ARG A 61 -23.35 0.30 21.56
N THR A 62 -22.52 0.61 20.57
CA THR A 62 -21.06 0.54 20.70
C THR A 62 -20.46 1.94 20.85
N ARG A 63 -19.73 2.22 21.94
CA ARG A 63 -19.04 3.52 22.13
C ARG A 63 -17.75 3.66 21.32
N ARG A 64 -17.23 2.56 20.78
CA ARG A 64 -15.92 2.47 20.10
C ARG A 64 -16.09 1.82 18.72
N VAL A 65 -15.30 2.26 17.74
CA VAL A 65 -15.33 1.76 16.35
C VAL A 65 -14.41 0.55 16.19
N GLU A 66 -13.42 0.42 17.05
CA GLU A 66 -12.40 -0.65 17.03
C GLU A 66 -12.99 -2.06 17.05
N PRO A 67 -14.02 -2.40 17.87
CA PRO A 67 -14.65 -3.71 17.80
C PRO A 67 -15.23 -3.99 16.42
N LEU A 68 -15.84 -2.99 15.78
CA LEU A 68 -16.40 -3.11 14.43
C LEU A 68 -15.30 -3.42 13.40
N ILE A 69 -14.16 -2.73 13.52
CA ILE A 69 -12.99 -2.96 12.67
C ILE A 69 -12.48 -4.40 12.84
N TYR A 70 -12.28 -4.87 14.08
CA TYR A 70 -11.67 -6.17 14.31
C TYR A 70 -12.62 -7.36 14.11
N GLN A 71 -13.92 -7.20 14.35
CA GLN A 71 -14.88 -8.30 14.29
C GLN A 71 -15.54 -8.43 12.91
N HIS A 72 -15.66 -7.33 12.16
CA HIS A 72 -16.48 -7.29 10.95
C HIS A 72 -15.74 -6.77 9.70
N THR A 73 -14.40 -6.75 9.74
CA THR A 73 -13.54 -6.45 8.58
C THR A 73 -12.38 -7.43 8.48
N LEU A 74 -11.55 -7.31 7.44
CA LEU A 74 -10.34 -8.12 7.27
C LEU A 74 -9.09 -7.49 7.92
N PHE A 75 -9.24 -6.37 8.65
CA PHE A 75 -8.12 -5.69 9.30
C PHE A 75 -7.25 -6.56 10.23
N PRO A 76 -7.80 -7.51 11.03
CA PRO A 76 -7.00 -8.35 11.91
C PRO A 76 -5.94 -9.20 11.21
N LEU A 77 -6.10 -9.47 9.91
CA LEU A 77 -5.10 -10.21 9.12
C LEU A 77 -3.83 -9.40 8.85
N TYR A 78 -3.93 -8.07 8.90
CA TYR A 78 -2.84 -7.16 8.54
C TYR A 78 -2.26 -6.47 9.76
N ALA A 79 -3.10 -6.17 10.75
CA ALA A 79 -2.73 -5.39 11.93
C ALA A 79 -1.45 -5.90 12.62
N PRO A 80 -1.29 -7.20 12.93
CA PRO A 80 -0.13 -7.69 13.70
C PRO A 80 1.22 -7.56 12.96
N PHE A 81 1.19 -7.43 11.64
CA PHE A 81 2.37 -7.46 10.78
C PHE A 81 2.82 -6.06 10.33
N ILE A 82 2.14 -5.01 10.77
CA ILE A 82 2.52 -3.62 10.55
C ILE A 82 2.94 -2.95 11.87
N PRO A 83 3.90 -2.00 11.85
CA PRO A 83 4.28 -1.26 13.06
C PRO A 83 3.10 -0.58 13.73
N GLU A 84 3.11 -0.49 15.07
CA GLU A 84 2.02 0.06 15.87
C GLU A 84 1.51 1.43 15.40
N CYS A 85 2.41 2.36 15.07
CA CYS A 85 2.01 3.67 14.55
C CYS A 85 1.17 3.58 13.26
N ARG A 86 1.50 2.64 12.38
CA ARG A 86 0.73 2.39 11.14
C ARG A 86 -0.60 1.71 11.44
N ARG A 87 -0.64 0.80 12.40
CA ARG A 87 -1.88 0.14 12.85
C ARG A 87 -2.87 1.18 13.38
N GLN A 88 -2.43 2.04 14.30
CA GLN A 88 -3.26 3.12 14.87
C GLN A 88 -3.74 4.08 13.77
N GLN A 89 -2.87 4.43 12.82
CA GLN A 89 -3.25 5.25 11.67
C GLN A 89 -4.33 4.59 10.80
N CYS A 90 -4.25 3.28 10.58
CA CYS A 90 -5.28 2.55 9.82
C CYS A 90 -6.62 2.54 10.56
N ILE A 91 -6.62 2.34 11.88
CA ILE A 91 -7.84 2.39 12.70
C ILE A 91 -8.52 3.77 12.57
N LEU A 92 -7.75 4.84 12.68
CA LEU A 92 -8.25 6.22 12.51
C LEU A 92 -8.86 6.41 11.11
N TRP A 93 -8.14 6.00 10.06
CA TRP A 93 -8.61 6.14 8.68
C TRP A 93 -9.82 5.28 8.32
N MET A 94 -9.94 4.09 8.89
CA MET A 94 -11.13 3.24 8.72
C MET A 94 -12.34 3.84 9.45
N SER A 95 -12.11 4.60 10.52
CA SER A 95 -13.14 5.30 11.28
C SER A 95 -13.66 6.53 10.53
N GLU A 96 -12.78 7.29 9.90
CA GLU A 96 -13.10 8.51 9.13
C GLU A 96 -13.70 8.24 7.74
N GLU A 97 -14.49 9.18 7.23
CA GLU A 97 -15.15 9.10 5.91
C GLU A 97 -14.28 9.63 4.75
N ARG A 98 -13.01 9.98 5.02
CA ARG A 98 -12.10 10.55 4.03
C ARG A 98 -11.47 9.48 3.14
N ARG A 99 -11.04 9.89 1.94
CA ARG A 99 -10.18 9.04 1.11
C ARG A 99 -8.86 8.81 1.85
N SER A 100 -8.62 7.57 2.22
CA SER A 100 -7.44 7.16 2.96
C SER A 100 -6.70 6.04 2.23
N SER A 101 -5.43 5.88 2.53
CA SER A 101 -4.54 4.92 1.88
C SER A 101 -4.37 3.65 2.72
N VAL A 102 -5.46 3.14 3.32
CA VAL A 102 -5.42 1.97 4.22
C VAL A 102 -4.83 0.75 3.50
N HIS A 103 -5.25 0.45 2.27
CA HIS A 103 -4.69 -0.65 1.45
C HIS A 103 -3.19 -0.49 1.17
N LEU A 104 -2.67 0.74 1.04
CA LEU A 104 -1.25 1.00 0.83
C LEU A 104 -0.46 0.86 2.13
N THR A 105 -0.98 1.39 3.24
CA THR A 105 -0.30 1.39 4.55
C THR A 105 -0.24 0.00 5.18
N THR A 106 -1.28 -0.81 4.99
CA THR A 106 -1.30 -2.24 5.36
C THR A 106 -0.40 -3.09 4.47
N GLY A 107 0.07 -2.55 3.33
CA GLY A 107 0.91 -3.27 2.39
C GLY A 107 0.15 -4.20 1.44
N MET A 108 -1.18 -4.25 1.50
CA MET A 108 -1.99 -5.08 0.60
C MET A 108 -1.74 -4.77 -0.87
N ALA A 109 -1.65 -3.49 -1.24
CA ALA A 109 -1.41 -3.09 -2.63
C ALA A 109 -0.03 -3.52 -3.18
N ALA A 110 0.93 -3.80 -2.29
CA ALA A 110 2.26 -4.28 -2.63
C ALA A 110 2.45 -5.77 -2.32
N SER A 111 1.40 -6.45 -1.86
CA SER A 111 1.42 -7.87 -1.53
C SER A 111 1.50 -8.70 -2.80
N SER A 112 2.34 -9.72 -2.79
CA SER A 112 2.37 -10.72 -3.87
C SER A 112 1.20 -11.70 -3.78
N ILE A 113 0.54 -11.78 -2.62
CA ILE A 113 -0.65 -12.60 -2.41
C ILE A 113 -1.83 -11.95 -3.12
N GLY A 114 -2.35 -12.63 -4.13
CA GLY A 114 -3.55 -12.21 -4.85
C GLY A 114 -4.79 -12.25 -3.95
N THR A 115 -5.67 -11.27 -4.13
CA THR A 115 -7.02 -11.30 -3.54
C THR A 115 -7.97 -12.10 -4.42
N PRO A 116 -9.00 -12.77 -3.86
CA PRO A 116 -9.96 -13.50 -4.68
C PRO A 116 -10.64 -12.56 -5.69
N VAL A 117 -10.68 -12.98 -6.96
CA VAL A 117 -11.25 -12.17 -8.06
C VAL A 117 -12.76 -12.03 -7.93
N PHE A 118 -13.43 -12.98 -7.29
CA PHE A 118 -14.88 -12.99 -7.05
C PHE A 118 -15.16 -13.01 -5.55
N ILE A 119 -16.34 -12.51 -5.15
CA ILE A 119 -16.85 -12.78 -3.80
C ILE A 119 -17.13 -14.28 -3.70
N ARG A 120 -16.77 -14.88 -2.58
CA ARG A 120 -16.95 -16.32 -2.33
C ARG A 120 -17.99 -16.59 -1.27
N TYR A 121 -18.65 -17.74 -1.34
CA TYR A 121 -19.61 -18.18 -0.35
C TYR A 121 -19.61 -19.71 -0.22
N CYS A 122 -20.22 -20.19 0.86
CA CYS A 122 -20.53 -21.59 1.03
C CYS A 122 -22.04 -21.80 0.80
N PRO A 123 -22.46 -22.53 -0.26
CA PRO A 123 -23.86 -22.87 -0.49
C PRO A 123 -24.57 -23.50 0.71
N GLY A 124 -23.94 -24.44 1.41
CA GLY A 124 -24.50 -25.07 2.61
C GLY A 124 -24.78 -24.09 3.75
N CYS A 125 -23.75 -23.35 4.21
CA CYS A 125 -23.94 -22.32 5.23
C CYS A 125 -24.93 -21.23 4.79
N GLN A 126 -25.06 -20.94 3.50
CA GLN A 126 -26.08 -19.99 3.04
C GLN A 126 -27.50 -20.48 3.34
N LYS A 127 -27.78 -21.78 3.15
CA LYS A 127 -29.07 -22.39 3.54
C LYS A 127 -29.28 -22.32 5.05
N GLU A 128 -28.25 -22.65 5.82
CA GLU A 128 -28.29 -22.56 7.28
C GLU A 128 -28.55 -21.13 7.76
N HIS A 129 -27.94 -20.13 7.14
CA HIS A 129 -28.18 -18.73 7.51
C HIS A 129 -29.65 -18.36 7.37
N HIS A 130 -30.30 -18.76 6.29
CA HIS A 130 -31.73 -18.51 6.10
C HIS A 130 -32.59 -19.25 7.12
N GLN A 131 -32.28 -20.51 7.40
CA GLN A 131 -33.03 -21.31 8.37
C GLN A 131 -32.92 -20.77 9.81
N HIS A 132 -31.73 -20.31 10.21
CA HIS A 132 -31.47 -19.87 11.59
C HIS A 132 -31.75 -18.38 11.82
N TYR A 133 -31.46 -17.53 10.84
CA TYR A 133 -31.53 -16.07 10.99
C TYR A 133 -32.62 -15.41 10.14
N GLY A 134 -33.23 -16.14 9.20
CA GLY A 134 -34.16 -15.57 8.22
C GLY A 134 -33.51 -14.70 7.15
N GLU A 135 -32.19 -14.49 7.21
CA GLU A 135 -31.45 -13.57 6.34
C GLU A 135 -30.13 -14.17 5.86
N TYR A 136 -29.66 -13.67 4.72
CA TYR A 136 -28.39 -14.07 4.13
C TYR A 136 -27.32 -13.02 4.36
N PHE A 137 -26.09 -13.45 4.63
CA PHE A 137 -24.96 -12.55 4.82
C PHE A 137 -23.63 -13.12 4.32
N TRP A 138 -22.70 -12.21 3.97
CA TRP A 138 -21.34 -12.57 3.59
C TRP A 138 -20.47 -12.76 4.83
N ARG A 139 -19.96 -13.98 5.02
CA ARG A 139 -18.95 -14.25 6.06
C ARG A 139 -17.58 -13.72 5.64
N ARG A 140 -16.87 -13.13 6.59
CA ARG A 140 -15.57 -12.49 6.38
C ARG A 140 -14.48 -13.48 5.97
N GLU A 141 -14.42 -14.64 6.64
CA GLU A 141 -13.35 -15.62 6.44
C GLU A 141 -13.34 -16.17 4.99
N TRP A 142 -14.49 -16.27 4.34
CA TRP A 142 -14.59 -16.73 2.96
C TRP A 142 -14.02 -15.73 1.96
N GLN A 143 -13.75 -14.48 2.35
CA GLN A 143 -13.12 -13.49 1.48
C GLN A 143 -11.60 -13.48 1.57
N VAL A 144 -11.01 -14.38 2.37
CA VAL A 144 -9.58 -14.41 2.71
C VAL A 144 -8.81 -15.42 1.86
N THR A 145 -7.73 -14.98 1.24
CA THR A 145 -6.80 -15.88 0.53
C THR A 145 -6.18 -16.89 1.49
N GLY A 146 -6.17 -18.17 1.12
CA GLY A 146 -5.74 -19.27 1.99
C GLY A 146 -6.89 -20.02 2.67
N ILE A 147 -8.13 -19.49 2.63
CA ILE A 147 -9.34 -20.23 2.99
C ILE A 147 -10.08 -20.59 1.69
N GLU A 148 -10.23 -21.88 1.41
CA GLU A 148 -10.87 -22.39 0.19
C GLU A 148 -12.05 -23.32 0.44
N CYS A 149 -12.25 -23.74 1.69
CA CYS A 149 -13.33 -24.62 2.10
C CYS A 149 -14.00 -24.13 3.39
N CYS A 150 -15.29 -24.42 3.47
CA CYS A 150 -16.05 -24.47 4.69
C CYS A 150 -15.77 -25.82 5.39
N PRO A 151 -15.52 -25.85 6.71
CA PRO A 151 -15.26 -27.09 7.43
C PRO A 151 -16.49 -28.01 7.47
N GLU A 152 -17.69 -27.42 7.50
CA GLU A 152 -18.95 -28.17 7.58
C GLU A 152 -19.39 -28.75 6.23
N HIS A 153 -19.14 -28.02 5.12
CA HIS A 153 -19.76 -28.34 3.82
C HIS A 153 -18.79 -28.63 2.67
N GLY A 154 -17.53 -28.20 2.76
CA GLY A 154 -16.55 -28.38 1.67
C GLY A 154 -16.26 -27.09 0.89
N LEU A 155 -15.92 -27.22 -0.40
CA LEU A 155 -15.35 -26.13 -1.21
C LEU A 155 -16.22 -24.88 -1.28
N LEU A 156 -15.59 -23.70 -1.20
CA LEU A 156 -16.25 -22.42 -1.42
C LEU A 156 -16.56 -22.22 -2.91
N ALA A 157 -17.74 -21.68 -3.21
CA ALA A 157 -18.16 -21.30 -4.55
C ALA A 157 -17.83 -19.83 -4.83
N ASN A 158 -17.49 -19.51 -6.08
CA ASN A 158 -17.37 -18.14 -6.57
C ASN A 158 -18.75 -17.62 -7.01
N THR A 159 -19.02 -16.35 -6.73
CA THR A 159 -20.15 -15.61 -7.31
C THR A 159 -19.78 -15.06 -8.69
N THR A 160 -20.73 -14.44 -9.38
CA THR A 160 -20.47 -13.61 -10.58
C THR A 160 -19.97 -12.20 -10.21
N ILE A 161 -19.97 -11.85 -8.92
CA ILE A 161 -19.60 -10.52 -8.41
C ILE A 161 -18.08 -10.40 -8.34
N ARG A 162 -17.50 -9.59 -9.22
CA ARG A 162 -16.04 -9.35 -9.31
C ARG A 162 -15.52 -8.36 -8.27
N ARG A 163 -14.23 -8.50 -7.93
CA ARG A 163 -13.43 -7.62 -7.07
C ARG A 163 -12.27 -7.04 -7.93
N PRO A 164 -12.11 -5.71 -8.02
CA PRO A 164 -13.01 -4.67 -7.51
C PRO A 164 -14.36 -4.66 -8.22
N LEU A 165 -15.39 -4.16 -7.54
CA LEU A 165 -16.75 -4.07 -8.08
C LEU A 165 -16.82 -3.13 -9.28
N LYS A 166 -17.52 -3.54 -10.34
CA LYS A 166 -17.88 -2.66 -11.47
C LYS A 166 -18.74 -1.48 -10.99
N GLU A 167 -19.78 -1.78 -10.24
CA GLU A 167 -20.62 -0.81 -9.53
C GLU A 167 -20.02 -0.49 -8.16
N ARG A 168 -18.92 0.28 -8.13
CA ARG A 168 -18.12 0.55 -6.93
C ARG A 168 -18.88 1.16 -5.73
N HIS A 169 -20.11 1.63 -5.92
CA HIS A 169 -20.94 2.27 -4.88
C HIS A 169 -22.07 1.35 -4.38
N ARG A 170 -22.21 0.14 -4.93
CA ARG A 170 -23.29 -0.78 -4.59
C ARG A 170 -22.83 -1.82 -3.60
N PHE A 171 -23.55 -1.88 -2.48
CA PHE A 171 -23.47 -3.00 -1.54
C PHE A 171 -24.44 -4.07 -2.03
N ILE A 172 -23.92 -5.26 -2.31
CA ILE A 172 -24.68 -6.37 -2.91
C ILE A 172 -24.93 -7.40 -1.81
N GLU A 173 -26.17 -7.82 -1.68
CA GLU A 173 -26.64 -8.77 -0.67
C GLU A 173 -26.32 -10.22 -1.04
N ALA A 174 -26.20 -11.09 -0.04
CA ALA A 174 -25.88 -12.52 -0.22
C ALA A 174 -27.11 -13.39 -0.59
N SER A 175 -28.10 -12.80 -1.27
CA SER A 175 -29.35 -13.47 -1.64
C SER A 175 -29.11 -14.65 -2.59
N PRO A 176 -30.04 -15.62 -2.69
CA PRO A 176 -29.96 -16.70 -3.67
C PRO A 176 -29.80 -16.22 -5.12
N ALA A 177 -30.22 -14.99 -5.44
CA ALA A 177 -30.01 -14.39 -6.76
C ALA A 177 -28.52 -14.17 -7.08
N ASN A 178 -27.69 -13.88 -6.07
CA ASN A 178 -26.25 -13.65 -6.22
C ASN A 178 -25.39 -14.88 -5.85
N CYS A 179 -26.02 -15.87 -5.24
CA CYS A 179 -25.41 -17.06 -4.68
C CYS A 179 -26.21 -18.30 -5.11
N PRO A 180 -26.03 -18.76 -6.35
CA PRO A 180 -26.75 -19.92 -6.86
C PRO A 180 -26.46 -21.17 -6.02
N GLN A 181 -27.46 -22.02 -5.81
CA GLN A 181 -27.24 -23.27 -5.09
C GLN A 181 -26.46 -24.25 -5.98
N VAL A 182 -25.21 -24.49 -5.63
CA VAL A 182 -24.32 -25.42 -6.32
C VAL A 182 -23.88 -26.55 -5.38
N SER A 183 -23.67 -27.74 -5.92
CA SER A 183 -23.15 -28.86 -5.16
C SER A 183 -21.71 -28.58 -4.71
N GLN A 184 -21.40 -28.90 -3.46
CA GLN A 184 -20.06 -28.70 -2.90
C GLN A 184 -19.32 -30.04 -2.85
N MET A 185 -18.10 -30.03 -3.40
CA MET A 185 -17.19 -31.16 -3.22
C MET A 185 -16.54 -31.08 -1.84
N ARG A 186 -16.44 -32.21 -1.14
CA ARG A 186 -15.57 -32.35 0.03
C ARG A 186 -14.12 -32.28 -0.43
N ARG A 187 -13.27 -31.55 0.30
CA ARG A 187 -11.84 -31.45 -0.01
C ARG A 187 -11.03 -32.25 1.01
N GLU A 188 -9.98 -32.90 0.54
CA GLU A 188 -8.96 -33.55 1.37
C GLU A 188 -8.09 -32.48 2.10
N THR A 189 -8.26 -32.46 3.43
CA THR A 189 -7.44 -32.02 4.59
C THR A 189 -6.24 -31.05 4.48
N VAL A 190 -5.57 -30.89 3.33
CA VAL A 190 -4.24 -30.21 3.27
C VAL A 190 -4.30 -28.70 3.60
N SER A 191 -5.48 -28.05 3.60
CA SER A 191 -5.63 -26.61 3.94
C SER A 191 -6.14 -26.32 5.36
N ASP A 192 -6.37 -27.35 6.18
CA ASP A 192 -6.97 -27.15 7.50
C ASP A 192 -6.06 -26.32 8.42
N ARG A 193 -4.75 -26.49 8.26
CA ARG A 193 -3.77 -25.82 9.10
C ARG A 193 -3.65 -24.33 8.79
N VAL A 194 -3.58 -23.96 7.52
CA VAL A 194 -3.55 -22.55 7.11
C VAL A 194 -4.85 -21.87 7.54
N THR A 195 -5.98 -22.52 7.27
CA THR A 195 -7.31 -22.04 7.66
C THR A 195 -7.40 -21.80 9.17
N TYR A 196 -6.90 -22.74 9.98
CA TYR A 196 -6.85 -22.60 11.43
C TYR A 196 -6.08 -21.34 11.87
N GLN A 197 -4.87 -21.13 11.33
CA GLN A 197 -4.06 -19.94 11.69
C GLN A 197 -4.72 -18.64 11.22
N ILE A 198 -5.35 -18.63 10.04
CA ILE A 198 -6.09 -17.45 9.55
C ILE A 198 -7.28 -17.14 10.49
N ARG A 199 -8.02 -18.14 10.95
CA ARG A 199 -9.12 -17.94 11.93
C ARG A 199 -8.61 -17.37 13.23
N GLN A 200 -7.48 -17.86 13.75
CA GLN A 200 -6.86 -17.31 14.95
C GLN A 200 -6.51 -15.82 14.77
N LEU A 201 -6.01 -15.42 13.60
CA LEU A 201 -5.77 -13.99 13.29
C LEU A 201 -7.06 -13.18 13.21
N LEU A 202 -8.10 -13.70 12.56
CA LEU A 202 -9.40 -13.03 12.47
C LEU A 202 -10.05 -12.83 13.85
N MET A 203 -9.84 -13.78 14.76
CA MET A 203 -10.30 -13.72 16.15
C MET A 203 -9.37 -12.91 17.07
N ALA A 204 -8.20 -12.47 16.59
CA ALA A 204 -7.26 -11.71 17.40
C ALA A 204 -7.83 -10.33 17.78
N GLY A 205 -7.66 -9.95 19.04
CA GLY A 205 -8.12 -8.67 19.57
C GLY A 205 -7.28 -7.47 19.13
N SER A 206 -7.66 -6.27 19.59
CA SER A 206 -7.05 -4.99 19.21
C SER A 206 -5.69 -4.69 19.88
N GLY A 207 -4.87 -5.71 20.13
CA GLY A 207 -3.58 -5.60 20.81
C GLY A 207 -2.54 -4.76 20.05
N PRO A 208 -1.47 -4.31 20.74
CA PRO A 208 -0.38 -3.60 20.11
C PRO A 208 0.36 -4.49 19.10
N SER A 209 0.87 -3.90 18.03
CA SER A 209 1.62 -4.63 16.99
C SER A 209 3.11 -4.48 17.11
N ALA A 210 3.81 -5.59 16.92
CA ALA A 210 5.25 -5.66 16.99
C ALA A 210 5.92 -4.83 15.89
N ASN A 211 7.06 -4.23 16.22
CA ASN A 211 7.83 -3.46 15.26
C ASN A 211 8.78 -4.36 14.44
N ARG A 212 9.41 -3.78 13.42
CA ARG A 212 10.31 -4.51 12.50
C ARG A 212 11.55 -5.09 13.20
N HIS A 213 12.03 -4.46 14.27
CA HIS A 213 13.18 -4.97 15.03
C HIS A 213 12.80 -6.24 15.79
N GLN A 214 11.62 -6.25 16.42
CA GLN A 214 11.08 -7.42 17.11
C GLN A 214 10.90 -8.60 16.14
N TRP A 215 10.28 -8.37 14.98
CA TRP A 215 10.17 -9.39 13.92
C TRP A 215 11.54 -9.90 13.43
N THR A 216 12.53 -9.01 13.31
CA THR A 216 13.91 -9.42 12.97
C THR A 216 14.53 -10.30 14.06
N GLY A 217 14.32 -9.93 15.33
CA GLY A 217 14.77 -10.73 16.47
C GLY A 217 14.13 -12.11 16.48
N TYR A 218 12.81 -12.15 16.31
CA TYR A 218 12.02 -13.37 16.25
C TYR A 218 12.53 -14.34 15.19
N TYR A 219 12.64 -13.93 13.93
CA TYR A 219 13.08 -14.84 12.86
C TYR A 219 14.53 -15.30 13.01
N ARG A 220 15.39 -14.47 13.59
CA ARG A 220 16.76 -14.89 13.94
C ARG A 220 16.76 -15.91 15.08
N GLY A 221 15.93 -15.71 16.11
CA GLY A 221 15.76 -16.67 17.20
C GLY A 221 15.15 -17.99 16.70
N LEU A 222 14.15 -17.92 15.83
CA LEU A 222 13.52 -19.07 15.19
C LEU A 222 14.54 -19.91 14.42
N ALA A 223 15.41 -19.28 13.63
CA ALA A 223 16.48 -19.98 12.94
C ALA A 223 17.52 -20.57 13.90
N ARG A 224 17.85 -19.89 15.00
CA ARG A 224 18.86 -20.35 15.97
C ARG A 224 18.39 -21.59 16.71
N ASN A 225 17.14 -21.55 17.18
CA ASN A 225 16.54 -22.64 17.94
C ASN A 225 16.30 -23.90 17.09
N ASN A 226 16.39 -23.80 15.77
CA ASN A 226 16.20 -24.91 14.83
C ASN A 226 17.46 -25.22 14.01
N VAL A 227 18.64 -24.74 14.46
CA VAL A 227 19.96 -25.06 13.88
C VAL A 227 20.08 -24.73 12.38
N LEU A 228 19.47 -23.63 11.93
CA LEU A 228 19.46 -23.21 10.51
C LEU A 228 20.60 -22.22 10.20
N PHE A 229 21.82 -22.55 10.60
CA PHE A 229 23.01 -21.71 10.46
C PHE A 229 24.17 -22.50 9.86
N LEU A 230 24.88 -21.89 8.90
CA LEU A 230 26.14 -22.41 8.35
C LEU A 230 27.31 -22.19 9.33
N ASN A 231 27.25 -21.11 10.11
CA ASN A 231 28.19 -20.77 11.19
C ASN A 231 27.52 -19.79 12.18
N ALA A 232 28.24 -19.32 13.20
CA ALA A 232 27.68 -18.46 14.26
C ALA A 232 26.97 -17.17 13.77
N SER A 233 27.19 -16.72 12.53
CA SER A 233 26.63 -15.47 11.98
C SER A 233 25.86 -15.61 10.66
N HIS A 234 26.08 -16.67 9.89
CA HIS A 234 25.48 -16.88 8.57
C HIS A 234 24.36 -17.93 8.60
N LEU A 235 23.17 -17.51 8.18
CA LEU A 235 22.00 -18.37 8.05
C LEU A 235 22.13 -19.31 6.85
N ASP A 236 21.70 -20.56 7.03
CA ASP A 236 21.58 -21.54 5.95
C ASP A 236 20.26 -21.32 5.19
N HIS A 237 20.28 -20.37 4.26
CA HIS A 237 19.13 -20.08 3.41
C HIS A 237 18.67 -21.26 2.54
N PRO A 238 19.57 -22.07 1.93
CA PRO A 238 19.20 -23.33 1.29
C PRO A 238 18.45 -24.29 2.21
N ALA A 239 18.92 -24.54 3.44
CA ALA A 239 18.20 -25.43 4.37
C ALA A 239 16.80 -24.90 4.75
N ILE A 240 16.64 -23.58 4.92
CA ILE A 240 15.32 -22.96 5.14
C ILE A 240 14.40 -23.20 3.94
N TYR A 241 14.92 -23.05 2.72
CA TYR A 241 14.17 -23.28 1.49
C TYR A 241 13.72 -24.74 1.39
N ASP A 242 14.65 -25.68 1.59
CA ASP A 242 14.39 -27.12 1.51
C ASP A 242 13.34 -27.54 2.58
N ARG A 243 13.39 -26.94 3.78
CA ARG A 243 12.39 -27.16 4.84
C ARG A 243 10.99 -26.60 4.50
N VAL A 244 10.92 -25.48 3.79
CA VAL A 244 9.63 -24.96 3.31
C VAL A 244 9.04 -25.89 2.26
N LEU A 245 9.85 -26.36 1.30
CA LEU A 245 9.39 -27.27 0.26
C LEU A 245 9.04 -28.68 0.78
N SER A 246 9.64 -29.13 1.88
CA SER A 246 9.26 -30.41 2.50
C SER A 246 7.85 -30.40 3.09
N VAL A 247 7.28 -29.22 3.33
CA VAL A 247 5.92 -29.06 3.89
C VAL A 247 4.94 -28.53 2.84
N TRP A 248 5.39 -27.63 1.96
CA TRP A 248 4.56 -26.94 0.99
C TRP A 248 5.02 -27.25 -0.43
N SER A 249 4.16 -27.86 -1.22
CA SER A 249 4.49 -28.15 -2.61
C SER A 249 4.65 -26.86 -3.43
N GLU A 250 5.52 -26.92 -4.44
CA GLU A 250 5.75 -25.78 -5.32
C GLU A 250 4.46 -25.26 -6.02
N PRO A 251 3.57 -26.14 -6.54
CA PRO A 251 2.29 -25.69 -7.11
C PRO A 251 1.42 -24.92 -6.11
N TRP A 252 1.42 -25.34 -4.84
CA TRP A 252 0.67 -24.66 -3.78
C TRP A 252 1.23 -23.25 -3.52
N LEU A 253 2.56 -23.10 -3.47
CA LEU A 253 3.21 -21.79 -3.30
C LEU A 253 2.97 -20.85 -4.49
N ARG A 254 2.99 -21.40 -5.72
CA ARG A 254 2.69 -20.65 -6.95
C ARG A 254 1.24 -20.17 -6.97
N HIS A 255 0.30 -21.03 -6.59
CA HIS A 255 -1.13 -20.69 -6.50
C HIS A 255 -1.40 -19.46 -5.62
N TYR A 256 -0.66 -19.32 -4.51
CA TYR A 256 -0.79 -18.16 -3.60
C TYR A 256 0.16 -16.99 -3.90
N GLY A 257 0.95 -17.04 -4.98
CA GLY A 257 1.86 -15.96 -5.35
C GLY A 257 3.03 -15.75 -4.37
N ILE A 258 3.42 -16.81 -3.66
CA ILE A 258 4.54 -16.81 -2.69
C ILE A 258 5.61 -17.84 -3.04
N HIS A 259 5.63 -18.29 -4.28
CA HIS A 259 6.72 -19.12 -4.81
C HIS A 259 8.06 -18.36 -4.76
N THR A 260 9.13 -19.11 -4.54
CA THR A 260 10.51 -18.61 -4.53
C THR A 260 11.43 -19.64 -5.14
N GLU A 261 12.54 -19.18 -5.71
CA GLU A 261 13.63 -20.02 -6.17
C GLU A 261 14.68 -20.18 -5.07
N ARG A 262 15.41 -21.30 -5.07
CA ARG A 262 16.39 -21.66 -4.04
C ARG A 262 17.50 -20.61 -3.88
N ASP A 263 17.98 -20.09 -5.01
CA ASP A 263 19.15 -19.21 -5.07
C ASP A 263 18.84 -17.72 -5.32
N ASP A 264 17.56 -17.36 -5.44
CA ASP A 264 17.14 -15.97 -5.62
C ASP A 264 17.47 -15.11 -4.38
N ALA A 265 18.47 -14.23 -4.52
CA ALA A 265 18.89 -13.30 -3.47
C ALA A 265 17.83 -12.25 -3.10
N SER A 266 16.86 -12.01 -3.99
CA SER A 266 15.74 -11.09 -3.82
C SER A 266 14.46 -11.74 -3.25
N SER A 267 14.49 -13.07 -3.06
CA SER A 267 13.39 -13.86 -2.54
C SER A 267 12.84 -13.33 -1.21
N TRP A 268 11.50 -13.33 -1.08
CA TRP A 268 10.85 -12.94 0.17
C TRP A 268 11.24 -13.87 1.33
N LEU A 269 11.50 -15.15 1.05
CA LEU A 269 11.91 -16.14 2.05
C LEU A 269 13.30 -15.83 2.60
N ARG A 270 14.23 -15.35 1.77
CA ARG A 270 15.51 -14.84 2.27
C ARG A 270 15.31 -13.53 3.04
N ALA A 271 14.44 -12.65 2.56
CA ALA A 271 14.20 -11.36 3.16
C ALA A 271 13.57 -11.43 4.57
N ILE A 272 12.69 -12.41 4.84
CA ILE A 272 12.02 -12.55 6.14
C ILE A 272 12.98 -13.00 7.26
N PHE A 273 14.04 -13.74 6.95
CA PHE A 273 15.07 -14.09 7.95
C PHE A 273 16.16 -13.01 8.13
N ARG A 274 16.18 -12.01 7.25
CA ARG A 274 17.11 -10.88 7.33
C ARG A 274 16.52 -9.73 8.16
N LYS A 275 17.25 -8.62 8.21
CA LYS A 275 16.75 -7.38 8.81
C LYS A 275 15.46 -6.97 8.09
N HIS A 276 14.35 -6.93 8.81
CA HIS A 276 13.07 -6.54 8.26
C HIS A 276 13.09 -5.07 7.84
N ARG A 277 12.98 -4.85 6.53
CA ARG A 277 12.87 -3.51 5.91
C ARG A 277 11.44 -3.21 5.47
N ARG A 278 10.62 -4.25 5.34
CA ARG A 278 9.19 -4.22 4.96
C ARG A 278 8.37 -5.12 5.88
N SER A 279 7.06 -4.98 5.80
CA SER A 279 6.11 -5.94 6.36
C SER A 279 5.96 -7.13 5.42
N PHE A 280 5.75 -8.32 5.98
CA PHE A 280 5.40 -9.52 5.23
C PHE A 280 3.93 -9.85 5.48
N SER A 281 3.34 -10.60 4.58
CA SER A 281 1.92 -10.97 4.64
C SER A 281 1.68 -12.10 5.66
N TYR A 282 0.45 -12.21 6.16
CA TYR A 282 0.06 -13.26 7.10
C TYR A 282 0.40 -14.67 6.58
N LEU A 283 0.20 -14.93 5.28
CA LEU A 283 0.47 -16.26 4.71
C LEU A 283 1.97 -16.56 4.65
N GLN A 284 2.81 -15.57 4.35
CA GLN A 284 4.27 -15.74 4.41
C GLN A 284 4.71 -16.09 5.84
N HIS A 285 4.15 -15.43 6.86
CA HIS A 285 4.40 -15.78 8.25
C HIS A 285 3.91 -17.20 8.58
N ILE A 286 2.70 -17.59 8.14
CA ILE A 286 2.14 -18.92 8.39
C ILE A 286 2.97 -20.02 7.73
N VAL A 287 3.35 -19.85 6.47
CA VAL A 287 4.12 -20.84 5.69
C VAL A 287 5.46 -21.13 6.35
N VAL A 288 6.20 -20.09 6.73
CA VAL A 288 7.51 -20.25 7.37
C VAL A 288 7.38 -20.88 8.75
N ASN A 289 6.42 -20.42 9.56
CA ASN A 289 6.23 -20.97 10.90
C ASN A 289 5.80 -22.42 10.87
N GLN A 290 4.90 -22.80 9.96
CA GLN A 290 4.48 -24.19 9.80
C GLN A 290 5.63 -25.09 9.36
N ALA A 291 6.48 -24.62 8.44
CA ALA A 291 7.63 -25.39 7.96
C ALA A 291 8.66 -25.67 9.07
N ILE A 292 8.89 -24.69 9.95
CA ILE A 292 9.92 -24.78 10.98
C ILE A 292 9.39 -25.38 12.28
N LEU A 293 8.25 -24.90 12.78
CA LEU A 293 7.67 -25.31 14.07
C LEU A 293 6.83 -26.61 13.99
N GLY A 294 6.44 -27.05 12.79
CA GLY A 294 5.66 -28.27 12.61
C GLY A 294 4.20 -28.16 13.06
N GLY A 295 3.67 -29.19 13.71
CA GLY A 295 2.21 -29.42 13.81
C GLY A 295 1.45 -28.67 14.91
N THR A 296 2.10 -28.17 15.97
CA THR A 296 1.40 -27.79 17.22
C THR A 296 1.38 -26.30 17.55
N TRP A 297 2.02 -25.44 16.77
CA TRP A 297 2.11 -23.99 17.05
C TRP A 297 0.79 -23.22 16.83
N ARG A 298 0.68 -22.01 17.41
CA ARG A 298 -0.41 -21.09 17.08
C ARG A 298 0.16 -19.72 16.75
N ILE A 299 -0.43 -19.05 15.76
CA ILE A 299 0.00 -17.71 15.36
C ILE A 299 -0.18 -16.71 16.50
N GLY A 300 -1.17 -16.89 17.37
CA GLY A 300 -1.32 -16.09 18.60
C GLY A 300 -0.07 -16.17 19.49
N ASP A 301 0.46 -17.39 19.72
CA ASP A 301 1.67 -17.60 20.51
C ASP A 301 2.91 -16.99 19.83
N VAL A 302 2.97 -17.07 18.50
CA VAL A 302 4.02 -16.40 17.71
C VAL A 302 3.96 -14.89 17.90
N LEU A 303 2.78 -14.27 17.81
CA LEU A 303 2.61 -12.83 18.01
C LEU A 303 3.00 -12.40 19.43
N ALA A 304 2.60 -13.18 20.44
CA ALA A 304 3.02 -12.96 21.83
C ALA A 304 4.55 -13.08 21.98
N ASN A 305 5.15 -14.11 21.38
CA ASN A 305 6.58 -14.36 21.41
C ASN A 305 7.39 -13.20 20.80
N VAL A 306 6.96 -12.72 19.62
CA VAL A 306 7.57 -11.55 18.97
C VAL A 306 7.54 -10.33 19.90
N GLY A 307 6.47 -10.17 20.69
CA GLY A 307 6.33 -9.10 21.69
C GLY A 307 7.43 -9.08 22.77
N TYR A 308 8.01 -10.24 23.12
CA TYR A 308 9.09 -10.31 24.12
C TYR A 308 10.46 -9.86 23.60
N TYR A 309 10.64 -9.74 22.28
CA TYR A 309 11.88 -9.21 21.73
C TYR A 309 11.98 -7.71 22.01
N PRO A 310 13.19 -7.18 22.27
CA PRO A 310 13.36 -5.76 22.57
C PRO A 310 12.97 -4.91 21.36
N ALA A 311 12.19 -3.85 21.61
CA ALA A 311 11.66 -2.95 20.58
C ALA A 311 12.76 -2.16 19.85
N SER A 312 13.90 -1.96 20.50
CA SER A 312 15.08 -1.33 19.95
C SER A 312 16.28 -2.26 20.15
N PRO A 313 17.33 -2.18 19.31
CA PRO A 313 18.59 -2.80 19.67
C PRO A 313 19.02 -2.28 21.05
N PRO A 314 19.74 -3.08 21.87
CA PRO A 314 20.36 -2.57 23.08
C PRO A 314 21.10 -1.29 22.69
N GLY A 315 20.73 -0.18 23.34
CA GLY A 315 21.26 1.13 23.00
C GLY A 315 22.76 1.05 22.86
N LYS A 316 23.35 1.78 21.92
CA LYS A 316 24.79 2.06 21.99
C LYS A 316 25.04 2.48 23.43
N ALA A 317 25.78 1.68 24.18
CA ALA A 317 26.06 1.95 25.58
C ALA A 317 26.44 3.42 25.71
N THR A 318 25.78 4.08 26.66
CA THR A 318 26.18 5.36 27.23
C THR A 318 27.69 5.46 27.25
N LEU A 319 28.23 6.58 26.81
CA LEU A 319 29.65 6.91 26.82
C LEU A 319 30.26 6.49 28.17
N VAL A 320 30.90 5.33 28.21
CA VAL A 320 31.77 4.95 29.31
C VAL A 320 32.93 5.93 29.23
N SER A 321 33.08 6.77 30.24
CA SER A 321 34.30 7.54 30.46
C SER A 321 35.44 6.54 30.60
N ILE A 322 36.31 6.47 29.59
CA ILE A 322 37.49 5.61 29.62
C ILE A 322 38.60 6.43 30.30
N PRO A 323 39.28 5.90 31.34
CA PRO A 323 40.48 6.52 31.86
C PRO A 323 41.51 6.67 30.72
N GLN A 324 41.98 7.88 30.48
CA GLN A 324 42.96 8.13 29.41
C GLN A 324 44.28 7.42 29.75
N PRO A 325 44.78 6.50 28.91
CA PRO A 325 46.13 5.99 29.07
C PRO A 325 47.13 7.13 28.84
N THR A 326 48.09 7.28 29.74
CA THR A 326 49.09 8.36 29.77
C THR A 326 50.11 8.29 28.63
N VAL A 327 50.14 7.20 27.84
CA VAL A 327 51.03 7.04 26.69
C VAL A 327 50.25 6.54 25.48
N LEU A 328 50.20 7.36 24.42
CA LEU A 328 49.58 7.01 23.13
C LEU A 328 50.52 6.10 22.32
N SER A 329 49.98 5.03 21.74
CA SER A 329 50.71 4.17 20.78
C SER A 329 51.05 4.92 19.47
N PRO A 330 52.03 4.44 18.68
CA PRO A 330 52.44 5.10 17.44
C PRO A 330 51.29 5.33 16.46
N ASP A 331 50.40 4.34 16.31
CA ASP A 331 49.20 4.45 15.48
C ASP A 331 48.21 5.50 16.04
N GLN A 332 48.09 5.64 17.37
CA GLN A 332 47.25 6.67 18.01
C GLN A 332 47.82 8.07 17.82
N GLN A 333 49.13 8.24 18.00
CA GLN A 333 49.82 9.51 17.75
C GLN A 333 49.66 9.95 16.31
N GLN A 334 49.88 9.02 15.37
CA GLN A 334 49.70 9.27 13.95
C GLN A 334 48.24 9.64 13.61
N TRP A 335 47.26 8.98 14.25
CA TRP A 335 45.85 9.34 14.07
C TRP A 335 45.50 10.70 14.68
N SER A 336 46.01 11.04 15.86
CA SER A 336 45.82 12.35 16.47
C SER A 336 46.44 13.47 15.62
N ILE A 337 47.62 13.26 15.03
CA ILE A 337 48.26 14.20 14.08
C ILE A 337 47.43 14.34 12.79
N LEU A 338 46.75 13.29 12.33
CA LEU A 338 45.85 13.42 11.18
C LEU A 338 44.60 14.23 11.54
N LEU A 339 44.09 14.06 12.76
CA LEU A 339 42.91 14.76 13.24
C LEU A 339 43.15 16.26 13.51
N THR A 340 44.40 16.72 13.69
CA THR A 340 44.71 18.16 13.79
C THR A 340 44.52 18.88 12.46
N HIS A 341 44.63 18.19 11.33
CA HIS A 341 44.56 18.79 9.99
C HIS A 341 43.39 18.27 9.13
N SER A 342 42.65 17.26 9.58
CA SER A 342 41.59 16.60 8.80
C SER A 342 40.43 16.14 9.66
N SER A 343 39.20 16.18 9.13
CA SER A 343 38.04 15.58 9.82
C SER A 343 38.21 14.06 9.96
N PRO A 344 37.58 13.40 10.95
CA PRO A 344 37.61 11.94 11.12
C PRO A 344 37.25 11.16 9.84
N LYS A 345 36.37 11.73 9.02
CA LYS A 345 35.97 11.17 7.72
C LYS A 345 37.07 11.31 6.68
N SER A 346 37.75 12.46 6.62
CA SER A 346 38.87 12.70 5.71
C SER A 346 40.10 11.87 6.10
N ALA A 347 40.46 11.85 7.38
CA ALA A 347 41.57 11.06 7.92
C ALA A 347 41.40 9.56 7.60
N ARG A 348 40.17 9.05 7.68
CA ARG A 348 39.85 7.66 7.30
C ARG A 348 40.08 7.37 5.83
N ASN A 349 39.81 8.33 4.96
CA ASN A 349 40.02 8.18 3.53
C ASN A 349 41.50 8.31 3.15
N GLN A 350 42.26 9.14 3.86
CA GLN A 350 43.70 9.31 3.62
C GLN A 350 44.51 8.09 4.06
N LEU A 351 44.22 7.53 5.25
CA LEU A 351 44.94 6.38 5.79
C LEU A 351 43.96 5.26 6.24
N PRO A 352 43.33 4.55 5.29
CA PRO A 352 42.33 3.52 5.59
C PRO A 352 42.90 2.32 6.33
N ALA A 353 44.17 1.97 6.08
CA ALA A 353 44.86 0.88 6.77
C ALA A 353 45.09 1.20 8.26
N LEU A 354 45.52 2.44 8.57
CA LEU A 354 45.69 2.93 9.93
C LEU A 354 44.35 2.93 10.69
N TYR A 355 43.29 3.45 10.06
CA TYR A 355 41.94 3.41 10.63
C TYR A 355 41.49 1.96 10.89
N ALA A 356 41.74 1.03 9.98
CA ALA A 356 41.38 -0.37 10.16
C ALA A 356 42.14 -1.03 11.32
N ARG A 357 43.43 -0.74 11.51
CA ARG A 357 44.22 -1.24 12.66
C ARG A 357 43.69 -0.67 13.98
N LEU A 358 43.47 0.64 14.06
CA LEU A 358 42.91 1.30 15.24
C LEU A 358 41.47 0.85 15.54
N TYR A 359 40.65 0.62 14.51
CA TYR A 359 39.27 0.16 14.69
C TYR A 359 39.20 -1.29 15.20
N ARG A 360 40.15 -2.13 14.82
CA ARG A 360 40.23 -3.53 15.28
C ARG A 360 40.79 -3.62 16.70
N ASN A 361 41.88 -2.89 16.98
CA ASN A 361 42.65 -3.08 18.21
C ASN A 361 42.24 -2.09 19.32
N GLN A 362 41.77 -0.89 18.97
CA GLN A 362 41.57 0.24 19.90
C GLN A 362 40.31 1.04 19.57
N ARG A 363 39.23 0.31 19.25
CA ARG A 363 37.95 0.88 18.74
C ARG A 363 37.37 1.98 19.62
N LEU A 364 37.40 1.78 20.94
CA LEU A 364 36.76 2.69 21.88
C LEU A 364 37.50 4.03 21.96
N TRP A 365 38.83 4.01 22.01
CA TRP A 365 39.67 5.21 21.93
C TRP A 365 39.44 5.96 20.60
N LEU A 366 39.46 5.24 19.48
CA LEU A 366 39.27 5.82 18.14
C LEU A 366 37.91 6.53 18.03
N LEU A 367 36.84 5.95 18.57
CA LEU A 367 35.51 6.56 18.55
C LEU A 367 35.43 7.77 19.47
N ALA A 368 36.04 7.71 20.67
CA ALA A 368 36.09 8.84 21.60
C ALA A 368 36.90 10.01 21.02
N GLU A 369 38.06 9.75 20.42
CA GLU A 369 38.92 10.78 19.83
C GLU A 369 38.27 11.43 18.60
N ASN A 370 37.66 10.65 17.72
CA ASN A 370 36.88 11.18 16.60
C ASN A 370 35.67 12.00 17.06
N GLN A 371 35.13 11.71 18.24
CA GLN A 371 34.00 12.44 18.82
C GLN A 371 34.42 13.75 19.47
N LYS A 372 35.66 13.89 19.95
CA LYS A 372 36.24 15.17 20.39
C LYS A 372 36.39 16.15 19.21
N CYS A 373 36.66 15.63 18.02
CA CYS A 373 36.68 16.42 16.78
C CYS A 373 35.28 16.77 16.24
N ASN A 374 34.18 16.49 16.96
CA ASN A 374 32.83 16.94 16.58
C ASN A 374 32.51 18.38 17.01
N VAL A 375 33.50 19.21 17.32
CA VAL A 375 33.29 20.67 17.35
C VAL A 375 33.32 21.18 15.92
N VAL A 376 32.12 21.52 15.43
CA VAL A 376 31.85 22.17 14.14
C VAL A 376 32.63 21.52 13.00
N SER A 377 32.07 20.45 12.43
CA SER A 377 32.25 20.33 10.98
C SER A 377 31.65 21.62 10.39
N PRO A 378 32.42 22.49 9.71
CA PRO A 378 31.79 23.26 8.65
C PRO A 378 31.15 22.18 7.81
N VAL A 379 29.84 22.30 7.58
CA VAL A 379 29.16 21.57 6.53
C VAL A 379 30.14 21.54 5.37
N VAL A 380 30.73 20.37 5.07
CA VAL A 380 31.39 20.18 3.80
C VAL A 380 30.25 20.46 2.85
N LEU A 381 30.26 21.67 2.29
CA LEU A 381 29.36 22.12 1.25
C LEU A 381 29.56 21.08 0.17
N SER A 382 28.73 20.03 0.21
CA SER A 382 28.53 19.12 -0.90
C SER A 382 28.23 20.05 -2.05
N THR A 383 29.22 20.25 -2.92
CA THR A 383 29.15 20.98 -4.18
C THR A 383 27.94 21.90 -4.20
N ARG A 384 28.11 23.12 -3.66
CA ARG A 384 27.11 24.21 -3.60
C ARG A 384 26.15 24.01 -4.77
N ILE A 385 24.99 23.38 -4.52
CA ILE A 385 24.06 23.05 -5.59
C ILE A 385 23.70 24.38 -6.19
N ASP A 386 24.19 24.63 -7.40
CA ASP A 386 23.97 25.90 -8.07
C ASP A 386 22.52 25.90 -8.52
N TRP A 387 21.66 26.39 -7.64
CA TRP A 387 20.23 26.49 -7.89
C TRP A 387 19.96 27.43 -9.05
N ALA A 388 20.81 28.42 -9.31
CA ALA A 388 20.65 29.32 -10.46
C ALA A 388 20.98 28.60 -11.79
N GLN A 389 22.03 27.78 -11.80
CA GLN A 389 22.35 26.94 -12.96
C GLN A 389 21.22 25.92 -13.21
N ARG A 390 20.74 25.25 -12.16
CA ARG A 390 19.62 24.28 -12.28
C ARG A 390 18.31 24.94 -12.69
N ASP A 391 18.01 26.12 -12.18
CA ASP A 391 16.82 26.87 -12.58
C ASP A 391 16.86 27.22 -14.07
N THR A 392 18.04 27.57 -14.58
CA THR A 392 18.26 27.82 -16.02
C THR A 392 18.11 26.54 -16.84
N GLU A 393 18.78 25.44 -16.44
CA GLU A 393 18.69 24.15 -17.15
C GLU A 393 17.26 23.61 -17.19
N TYR A 394 16.55 23.66 -16.06
CA TYR A 394 15.15 23.22 -16.00
C TYR A 394 14.23 24.15 -16.80
N ALA A 395 14.43 25.46 -16.77
CA ALA A 395 13.65 26.40 -17.57
C ALA A 395 13.86 26.19 -19.08
N GLU A 396 15.11 25.97 -19.53
CA GLU A 396 15.41 25.65 -20.93
C GLU A 396 14.73 24.36 -21.38
N ARG A 397 14.79 23.31 -20.55
CA ARG A 397 14.13 22.03 -20.82
C ARG A 397 12.61 22.18 -20.87
N LEU A 398 12.03 22.97 -19.98
CA LEU A 398 10.60 23.30 -20.02
C LEU A 398 10.23 24.07 -21.29
N GLY A 399 11.08 24.99 -21.75
CA GLY A 399 10.90 25.69 -23.02
C GLY A 399 11.01 24.77 -24.25
N GLN A 400 11.88 23.77 -24.22
CA GLN A 400 11.93 22.72 -25.25
C GLN A 400 10.66 21.86 -25.25
N LEU A 401 10.19 21.44 -24.06
CA LEU A 401 8.94 20.70 -23.91
C LEU A 401 7.73 21.50 -24.39
N GLN A 402 7.69 22.81 -24.11
CA GLN A 402 6.64 23.68 -24.63
C GLN A 402 6.62 23.72 -26.15
N ARG A 403 7.79 23.86 -26.79
CA ARG A 403 7.90 23.84 -28.26
C ARG A 403 7.49 22.50 -28.86
N PHE A 404 7.93 21.40 -28.24
CA PHE A 404 7.51 20.05 -28.64
C PHE A 404 5.99 19.88 -28.54
N PHE A 405 5.40 20.31 -27.44
CA PHE A 405 3.95 20.28 -27.29
C PHE A 405 3.27 21.24 -28.27
N ALA A 406 3.78 22.44 -28.50
CA ALA A 406 3.19 23.35 -29.49
C ALA A 406 3.14 22.73 -30.90
N ALA A 407 4.18 21.98 -31.30
CA ALA A 407 4.23 21.26 -32.57
C ALA A 407 3.31 20.03 -32.64
N ASN A 408 2.92 19.45 -31.49
CA ASN A 408 2.00 18.32 -31.43
C ASN A 408 0.67 18.71 -30.76
N PRO A 409 -0.37 19.02 -31.53
CA PRO A 409 -1.65 19.47 -30.99
C PRO A 409 -2.44 18.32 -30.35
N LEU A 410 -2.05 17.05 -30.53
CA LEU A 410 -2.69 15.88 -29.94
C LEU A 410 -2.15 15.59 -28.53
N GLY A 411 -2.90 14.79 -27.76
CA GLY A 411 -2.49 14.31 -26.44
C GLY A 411 -3.07 15.10 -25.25
N VAL A 412 -2.53 14.81 -24.06
CA VAL A 412 -3.10 15.21 -22.77
C VAL A 412 -3.04 16.72 -22.50
N ARG A 413 -3.79 17.18 -21.48
CA ARG A 413 -3.75 18.59 -21.04
C ARG A 413 -2.36 18.96 -20.55
N ARG A 414 -1.85 20.10 -21.04
CA ARG A 414 -0.53 20.66 -20.68
C ARG A 414 -0.59 21.37 -19.34
N SER A 415 -0.81 20.62 -18.26
CA SER A 415 -0.96 21.15 -16.90
C SER A 415 0.38 21.38 -16.18
N ARG A 416 0.39 22.18 -15.11
CA ARG A 416 1.57 22.35 -14.22
C ARG A 416 2.19 21.01 -13.81
N SER A 417 1.33 20.07 -13.41
CA SER A 417 1.75 18.73 -13.00
C SER A 417 2.33 17.89 -14.15
N LEU A 418 1.95 18.15 -15.41
CA LEU A 418 2.54 17.46 -16.57
C LEU A 418 3.98 17.94 -16.77
N TYR A 419 4.19 19.26 -16.78
CA TYR A 419 5.52 19.86 -16.92
C TYR A 419 6.46 19.46 -15.78
N LEU A 420 5.99 19.46 -14.53
CA LEU A 420 6.77 19.02 -13.37
C LEU A 420 7.18 17.54 -13.45
N LYS A 421 6.26 16.66 -13.88
CA LYS A 421 6.56 15.22 -14.03
C LYS A 421 7.51 14.93 -15.19
N ALA A 422 7.58 15.81 -16.19
CA ALA A 422 8.48 15.67 -17.32
C ALA A 422 9.94 16.09 -16.99
N LEU A 423 10.18 16.72 -15.84
CA LEU A 423 11.52 17.07 -15.38
C LEU A 423 12.21 15.89 -14.66
N PRO A 424 13.54 15.73 -14.84
CA PRO A 424 14.31 14.75 -14.08
C PRO A 424 14.30 15.10 -12.59
N HIS A 425 14.26 14.07 -11.73
CA HIS A 425 14.19 14.23 -10.27
C HIS A 425 13.04 15.14 -9.80
N CYS A 426 11.85 14.99 -10.39
CA CYS A 426 10.66 15.82 -10.10
C CYS A 426 10.36 16.01 -8.61
N ALA A 427 10.54 14.98 -7.77
CA ALA A 427 10.36 15.08 -6.32
C ALA A 427 11.32 16.07 -5.64
N THR A 428 12.52 16.27 -6.19
CA THR A 428 13.50 17.26 -5.72
C THR A 428 13.13 18.66 -6.20
N VAL A 429 12.69 18.79 -7.45
CA VAL A 429 12.22 20.07 -8.02
C VAL A 429 11.00 20.58 -7.24
N GLU A 430 9.99 19.73 -7.02
CA GLU A 430 8.77 20.08 -6.27
C GLU A 430 9.07 20.57 -4.85
N LYS A 431 10.03 19.94 -4.15
CA LYS A 431 10.43 20.33 -2.79
C LYS A 431 11.24 21.63 -2.73
N ASN A 432 11.84 22.06 -3.85
CA ASN A 432 12.76 23.20 -3.91
C ASN A 432 12.30 24.30 -4.87
N LEU A 433 11.01 24.34 -5.26
CA LEU A 433 10.46 25.38 -6.15
C LEU A 433 10.74 26.81 -5.68
N HIS A 434 10.79 27.04 -4.37
CA HIS A 434 11.14 28.34 -3.78
C HIS A 434 12.55 28.85 -4.15
N ARG A 435 13.42 27.97 -4.69
CA ARG A 435 14.78 28.30 -5.15
C ARG A 435 14.92 28.34 -6.68
N LEU A 436 13.81 28.17 -7.40
CA LEU A 436 13.76 28.00 -8.86
C LEU A 436 12.78 29.01 -9.49
N PRO A 437 13.06 30.33 -9.42
CA PRO A 437 12.13 31.37 -9.87
C PRO A 437 11.75 31.25 -11.35
N ARG A 438 12.68 30.91 -12.27
CA ARG A 438 12.38 30.77 -13.70
C ARG A 438 11.46 29.59 -13.98
N VAL A 439 11.67 28.46 -13.29
CA VAL A 439 10.76 27.32 -13.35
C VAL A 439 9.38 27.70 -12.81
N VAL A 440 9.31 28.44 -11.72
CA VAL A 440 8.05 28.92 -11.14
C VAL A 440 7.31 29.81 -12.14
N ASP A 441 7.97 30.82 -12.71
CA ASP A 441 7.39 31.73 -13.70
C ASP A 441 6.87 30.96 -14.92
N PHE A 442 7.66 30.01 -15.43
CA PHE A 442 7.23 29.15 -16.52
C PHE A 442 5.96 28.37 -16.17
N LEU A 443 5.92 27.76 -14.98
CA LEU A 443 4.78 26.99 -14.49
C LEU A 443 3.57 27.86 -14.21
N PHE A 444 3.72 29.17 -14.05
CA PHE A 444 2.57 30.07 -13.96
C PHE A 444 2.05 30.49 -15.33
N ALA A 445 2.92 30.78 -16.29
CA ALA A 445 2.55 31.36 -17.59
C ALA A 445 2.05 30.36 -18.64
N HIS A 446 2.61 29.15 -18.69
CA HIS A 446 2.42 28.22 -19.81
C HIS A 446 1.41 27.07 -19.66
N PRO A 447 0.86 26.74 -18.47
CA PRO A 447 -0.14 25.69 -18.37
C PRO A 447 -1.44 26.02 -19.08
N GLU A 448 -1.98 25.02 -19.75
CA GLU A 448 -3.29 25.07 -20.38
C GLU A 448 -4.40 24.95 -19.33
N THR A 449 -5.35 25.89 -19.35
CA THR A 449 -6.57 25.80 -18.55
C THR A 449 -7.45 24.63 -19.03
N VAL A 450 -8.44 24.24 -18.22
CA VAL A 450 -9.42 23.22 -18.65
C VAL A 450 -10.16 23.68 -19.91
N GLY A 451 -10.50 24.96 -20.01
CA GLY A 451 -11.21 25.51 -21.17
C GLY A 451 -10.37 25.50 -22.44
N GLN A 452 -9.13 25.98 -22.38
CA GLN A 452 -8.21 25.95 -23.52
C GLN A 452 -7.96 24.52 -24.02
N TYR A 453 -7.84 23.56 -23.10
CA TYR A 453 -7.70 22.15 -23.48
C TYR A 453 -8.93 21.58 -24.18
N GLN A 454 -10.13 21.94 -23.72
CA GLN A 454 -11.36 21.54 -24.39
C GLN A 454 -11.46 22.17 -25.78
N ILE A 455 -11.08 23.45 -25.93
CA ILE A 455 -11.05 24.16 -27.22
C ILE A 455 -10.08 23.46 -28.18
N ARG A 456 -8.83 23.20 -27.78
CA ARG A 456 -7.86 22.47 -28.61
C ARG A 456 -8.36 21.09 -29.06
N ARG A 457 -9.09 20.37 -28.19
CA ARG A 457 -9.70 19.09 -28.56
C ARG A 457 -10.84 19.24 -29.56
N LEU A 458 -11.61 20.32 -29.50
CA LEU A 458 -12.62 20.64 -30.50
C LEU A 458 -11.96 20.99 -31.84
N ASP A 459 -10.88 21.76 -31.85
CA ASP A 459 -10.11 22.09 -33.06
C ASP A 459 -9.54 20.85 -33.74
N ASN A 460 -8.91 19.97 -32.95
CA ASN A 460 -8.39 18.70 -33.47
C ASN A 460 -9.50 17.82 -34.03
N ALA A 461 -10.66 17.78 -33.38
CA ALA A 461 -11.82 17.02 -33.84
C ALA A 461 -12.39 17.60 -35.13
N TYR A 462 -12.38 18.93 -35.30
CA TYR A 462 -12.74 19.57 -36.55
C TYR A 462 -11.79 19.22 -37.68
N ALA A 463 -10.48 19.44 -37.48
CA ALA A 463 -9.48 19.10 -38.49
C ALA A 463 -9.57 17.63 -38.94
N GLN A 464 -9.82 16.72 -37.99
CA GLN A 464 -10.06 15.31 -38.30
C GLN A 464 -11.32 15.10 -39.14
N LEU A 465 -12.47 15.63 -38.72
CA LEU A 465 -13.75 15.43 -39.43
C LEU A 465 -13.73 16.08 -40.82
N SER A 466 -13.07 17.23 -40.98
CA SER A 466 -12.85 17.87 -42.28
C SER A 466 -11.99 17.00 -43.20
N ALA A 467 -10.94 16.35 -42.68
CA ALA A 467 -10.12 15.42 -43.47
C ALA A 467 -10.90 14.16 -43.90
N GLU A 468 -11.89 13.74 -43.11
CA GLU A 468 -12.75 12.59 -43.39
C GLU A 468 -13.99 12.94 -44.25
N ASN A 469 -14.12 14.20 -44.73
CA ASN A 469 -15.29 14.72 -45.47
C ASN A 469 -16.63 14.49 -44.74
N LEU A 470 -16.62 14.47 -43.42
CA LEU A 470 -17.82 14.26 -42.60
C LEU A 470 -18.41 15.60 -42.15
N GLN A 471 -19.70 15.76 -42.39
CA GLN A 471 -20.49 16.90 -41.92
C GLN A 471 -20.35 17.10 -40.39
N PRO A 472 -19.94 18.29 -39.92
CA PRO A 472 -19.63 18.57 -38.52
C PRO A 472 -20.91 18.86 -37.71
N LEU A 473 -21.78 17.86 -37.56
CA LEU A 473 -22.90 17.96 -36.63
C LEU A 473 -22.40 18.07 -35.18
N ARG A 474 -23.03 18.93 -34.38
CA ARG A 474 -22.66 19.22 -32.98
C ARG A 474 -22.32 17.98 -32.13
N TRP A 475 -23.15 16.94 -32.18
CA TRP A 475 -22.94 15.71 -31.42
C TRP A 475 -21.73 14.90 -31.91
N ARG A 476 -21.44 14.93 -33.22
CA ARG A 476 -20.34 14.22 -33.86
C ARG A 476 -19.01 14.87 -33.49
N TRP A 477 -18.98 16.21 -33.49
CA TRP A 477 -17.85 16.98 -32.99
C TRP A 477 -17.51 16.68 -31.53
N LEU A 478 -18.52 16.69 -30.65
CA LEU A 478 -18.32 16.37 -29.24
C LEU A 478 -17.82 14.93 -29.04
N ARG A 479 -18.34 13.98 -29.83
CA ARG A 479 -17.89 12.59 -29.79
C ARG A 479 -16.45 12.44 -30.25
N ALA A 480 -16.07 13.01 -31.39
CA ALA A 480 -14.70 13.00 -31.91
C ALA A 480 -13.73 13.70 -30.95
N ALA A 481 -14.15 14.83 -30.38
CA ALA A 481 -13.38 15.53 -29.35
C ALA A 481 -13.33 14.79 -28.01
N GLY A 482 -14.12 13.71 -27.81
CA GLY A 482 -14.26 12.98 -26.55
C GLY A 482 -14.73 13.85 -25.38
N LEU A 483 -15.68 14.74 -25.64
CA LEU A 483 -16.32 15.67 -24.71
C LEU A 483 -17.82 15.38 -24.58
N SER A 484 -18.42 15.83 -23.49
CA SER A 484 -19.86 15.73 -23.24
C SER A 484 -20.42 17.11 -22.89
N GLU A 485 -21.65 17.41 -23.28
CA GLU A 485 -22.32 18.70 -23.01
C GLU A 485 -22.23 19.14 -21.53
N ALA A 486 -22.45 18.19 -20.61
CA ALA A 486 -22.41 18.44 -19.17
C ALA A 486 -21.02 18.83 -18.61
N ARG A 487 -19.94 18.55 -19.36
CA ARG A 487 -18.55 18.78 -18.92
C ARG A 487 -17.87 19.92 -19.66
N LEU A 488 -18.55 20.56 -20.61
CA LEU A 488 -18.02 21.73 -21.30
C LEU A 488 -17.94 22.93 -20.33
N THR A 489 -16.77 23.55 -20.31
CA THR A 489 -16.58 24.86 -19.69
C THR A 489 -17.33 25.93 -20.48
N ALA A 490 -17.65 27.06 -19.84
CA ALA A 490 -18.34 28.17 -20.50
C ALA A 490 -17.58 28.67 -21.75
N ALA A 491 -16.25 28.80 -21.66
CA ALA A 491 -15.40 29.19 -22.77
C ALA A 491 -15.47 28.20 -23.95
N ALA A 492 -15.35 26.89 -23.68
CA ALA A 492 -15.45 25.87 -24.73
C ALA A 492 -16.86 25.78 -25.33
N ARG A 493 -17.90 26.04 -24.53
CA ARG A 493 -19.30 26.06 -25.02
C ARG A 493 -19.56 27.24 -25.94
N LEU A 494 -19.04 28.43 -25.62
CA LEU A 494 -19.11 29.60 -26.48
C LEU A 494 -18.33 29.39 -27.78
N TYR A 495 -17.13 28.81 -27.68
CA TYR A 495 -16.31 28.48 -28.84
C TYR A 495 -17.00 27.50 -29.80
N LEU A 496 -17.56 26.41 -29.26
CA LEU A 496 -18.32 25.44 -30.05
C LEU A 496 -19.57 26.03 -30.73
N ARG A 497 -20.25 26.99 -30.09
CA ARG A 497 -21.40 27.68 -30.72
C ARG A 497 -20.96 28.51 -31.92
N ARG A 498 -19.92 29.33 -31.76
CA ARG A 498 -19.37 30.14 -32.86
C ARG A 498 -18.96 29.29 -34.06
N LEU A 499 -18.29 28.16 -33.81
CA LEU A 499 -17.89 27.23 -34.87
C LEU A 499 -19.08 26.63 -35.64
N LEU A 500 -20.18 26.31 -34.96
CA LEU A 500 -21.40 25.82 -35.62
C LEU A 500 -22.07 26.93 -36.44
N ASP A 501 -22.16 28.14 -35.89
CA ASP A 501 -22.75 29.30 -36.56
C ASP A 501 -21.97 29.70 -37.84
N ASP A 502 -20.64 29.51 -37.86
CA ASP A 502 -19.78 29.79 -39.02
C ASP A 502 -19.80 28.68 -40.09
N GLU A 503 -20.17 27.45 -39.75
CA GLU A 503 -20.40 26.35 -40.71
C GLU A 503 -21.78 26.51 -41.38
N ASP A 504 -22.81 26.84 -40.60
CA ASP A 504 -24.17 27.07 -41.13
C ASP A 504 -24.18 28.22 -42.16
N LYS A 505 -23.37 29.27 -41.96
CA LYS A 505 -23.19 30.36 -42.93
C LYS A 505 -22.45 29.94 -44.20
N ARG A 506 -21.47 29.04 -44.11
CA ARG A 506 -20.70 28.53 -45.27
C ARG A 506 -21.48 27.53 -46.12
N HIS A 507 -22.55 26.95 -45.58
CA HIS A 507 -23.50 26.11 -46.31
C HIS A 507 -24.67 26.88 -46.93
N HIS A 508 -24.79 28.19 -46.69
CA HIS A 508 -25.86 29.05 -47.23
C HIS A 508 -25.36 30.13 -48.20
N GLN A 509 -24.06 30.09 -48.56
CA GLN A 509 -23.46 30.76 -49.71
C GLN A 509 -23.13 29.70 -50.77
#